data_AF-A0A372DYY3-F1
#
_entry.id   AF-A0A372DYY3-F1
#
_cell.length_a   1.000
_cell.length_b   1.000
_cell.length_c   1.000
_cell.angle_alpha   90.00
_cell.angle_beta   90.00
_cell.angle_gamma   90.00
#
_symmetry.space_group_name_H-M   'P 1'
#
loop_
_entity.id
_entity.type
_entity.pdbx_description
1 polymer ?
#
loop_
_entity_poly.entity_id
_entity_poly.type
_entity_poly.pdbx_seq_one_letter_code
_entity_poly.pdbx_strand_id
1 'polypeptide(L)'
;MKLKSLRHAAWFFGGLCALATASCASEKDPAPDFVGVRYVQTQCADRWGQAPGTQELVIVAQAYLSQQGLTLHQPQASGQSMDVVCSACTCPTGRVLQGKVSPADLSSVLALGFTRQ
;
A
#
# COMPACT_ATOMS: atom_id res chain seq x y z
N MET A 1 -8.77 -39.32 68.31
CA MET A 1 -7.68 -38.34 68.53
C MET A 1 -8.28 -36.94 68.51
N LYS A 2 -7.99 -36.14 69.55
CA LYS A 2 -8.44 -34.74 69.71
C LYS A 2 -7.75 -33.84 68.69
N LEU A 3 -8.50 -33.00 67.97
CA LEU A 3 -8.00 -31.67 67.62
C LEU A 3 -9.01 -30.60 68.02
N LYS A 4 -8.43 -29.54 68.59
CA LYS A 4 -9.06 -28.52 69.42
C LYS A 4 -9.79 -27.48 68.57
N SER A 5 -10.96 -27.09 69.07
CA SER A 5 -11.58 -25.78 68.80
C SER A 5 -10.73 -24.67 69.39
N LEU A 6 -10.53 -23.57 68.64
CA LEU A 6 -10.29 -22.20 69.10
C LEU A 6 -10.03 -21.33 67.85
N ARG A 7 -10.47 -20.09 67.64
CA ARG A 7 -11.51 -19.14 68.11
C ARG A 7 -11.21 -17.88 67.27
N HIS A 8 -12.20 -16.97 67.15
CA HIS A 8 -12.06 -15.57 66.70
C HIS A 8 -11.85 -15.40 65.18
N ALA A 9 -12.37 -14.40 64.49
CA ALA A 9 -13.28 -13.31 64.84
C ALA A 9 -13.89 -12.85 63.51
N ALA A 10 -15.15 -12.42 63.55
CA ALA A 10 -15.74 -11.64 62.49
C ALA A 10 -14.92 -10.36 62.28
N TRP A 11 -14.55 -10.04 61.04
CA TRP A 11 -14.45 -8.64 60.65
C TRP A 11 -14.71 -8.45 59.15
N PHE A 12 -15.64 -7.53 58.90
CA PHE A 12 -16.02 -6.91 57.65
C PHE A 12 -14.83 -6.64 56.72
N PHE A 13 -15.00 -6.88 55.42
CA PHE A 13 -14.81 -5.83 54.41
C PHE A 13 -15.46 -6.27 53.11
N GLY A 14 -16.57 -5.61 52.76
CA GLY A 14 -17.10 -5.59 51.41
C GLY A 14 -16.07 -4.93 50.48
N GLY A 15 -15.90 -5.51 49.31
CA GLY A 15 -14.97 -5.02 48.30
C GLY A 15 -15.34 -5.63 46.96
N LEU A 16 -16.40 -5.10 46.36
CA LEU A 16 -16.85 -5.42 45.02
C LEU A 16 -15.79 -4.95 44.02
N CYS A 17 -14.83 -5.81 43.68
CA CYS A 17 -13.90 -5.57 42.57
C CYS A 17 -14.65 -5.71 41.24
N ALA A 18 -15.33 -4.63 40.83
CA ALA A 18 -15.73 -4.41 39.45
C ALA A 18 -14.45 -4.16 38.63
N LEU A 19 -13.88 -5.23 38.08
CA LEU A 19 -12.84 -5.14 37.05
C LEU A 19 -13.49 -4.54 35.81
N ALA A 20 -13.36 -3.22 35.66
CA ALA A 20 -13.68 -2.50 34.45
C ALA A 20 -12.78 -3.03 33.33
N THR A 21 -13.37 -3.78 32.41
CA THR A 21 -12.75 -4.13 31.13
C THR A 21 -12.67 -2.85 30.30
N ALA A 22 -11.60 -2.09 30.49
CA ALA A 22 -11.19 -1.05 29.55
C ALA A 22 -10.81 -1.74 28.23
N SER A 23 -11.82 -1.98 27.40
CA SER A 23 -11.65 -2.38 26.01
C SER A 23 -11.03 -1.19 25.29
N CYS A 24 -9.71 -1.22 25.10
CA CYS A 24 -9.04 -0.33 24.17
C CYS A 24 -9.61 -0.59 22.77
N ALA A 25 -10.63 0.18 22.40
CA ALA A 25 -10.96 0.37 21.00
C ALA A 25 -9.72 1.00 20.36
N SER A 26 -8.96 0.21 19.60
CA SER A 26 -7.91 0.75 18.75
C SER A 26 -8.60 1.68 17.76
N GLU A 27 -8.44 3.00 17.95
CA GLU A 27 -8.75 4.00 16.95
C GLU A 27 -7.96 3.63 15.70
N LYS A 28 -8.67 3.06 14.73
CA LYS A 28 -8.12 2.66 13.45
C LYS A 28 -7.98 3.97 12.68
N ASP A 29 -6.77 4.51 12.64
CA ASP A 29 -6.47 5.67 11.81
C ASP A 29 -7.04 5.44 10.40
N PRO A 30 -7.74 6.45 9.82
CA PRO A 30 -8.29 6.31 8.49
C PRO A 30 -7.16 6.00 7.52
N ALA A 31 -7.33 4.95 6.72
CA ALA A 31 -6.36 4.56 5.73
C ALA A 31 -6.10 5.75 4.78
N PRO A 32 -4.84 6.00 4.37
CA PRO A 32 -4.56 7.11 3.48
C PRO A 32 -5.35 6.98 2.18
N ASP A 33 -5.96 8.10 1.75
CA ASP A 33 -6.71 8.19 0.51
C ASP A 33 -5.74 8.09 -0.68
N PHE A 34 -5.55 6.89 -1.20
CA PHE A 34 -4.69 6.68 -2.37
C PHE A 34 -5.50 6.72 -3.68
N VAL A 35 -4.91 7.30 -4.73
CA VAL A 35 -5.52 7.39 -6.07
C VAL A 35 -4.87 6.39 -7.01
N GLY A 36 -5.69 5.56 -7.66
CA GLY A 36 -5.24 4.58 -8.67
C GLY A 36 -4.76 5.27 -9.95
N VAL A 37 -3.61 4.84 -10.45
CA VAL A 37 -3.00 5.36 -11.69
C VAL A 37 -2.44 4.22 -12.53
N ARG A 38 -2.36 4.44 -13.84
CA ARG A 38 -1.74 3.52 -14.80
C ARG A 38 -0.85 4.25 -15.81
N TYR A 39 0.13 3.55 -16.37
CA TYR A 39 1.02 4.04 -17.41
C TYR A 39 1.20 2.96 -18.48
N VAL A 40 1.10 3.34 -19.75
CA VAL A 40 1.32 2.44 -20.89
C VAL A 40 2.77 2.56 -21.33
N GLN A 41 3.52 1.47 -21.21
CA GLN A 41 4.93 1.44 -21.61
C GLN A 41 5.07 1.66 -23.12
N THR A 42 6.06 2.45 -23.52
CA THR A 42 6.38 2.73 -24.92
C THR A 42 7.67 2.05 -25.37
N GLN A 43 7.90 1.94 -26.68
CA GLN A 43 9.07 1.26 -27.23
C GLN A 43 10.39 1.92 -26.81
N CYS A 44 10.46 3.26 -26.72
CA CYS A 44 11.67 3.96 -26.25
C CYS A 44 11.45 5.36 -25.66
N ALA A 45 10.23 5.89 -25.63
CA ALA A 45 9.99 7.23 -25.12
C ALA A 45 9.89 7.32 -23.58
N ASP A 46 9.93 6.18 -22.89
CA ASP A 46 9.80 6.13 -21.44
C ASP A 46 11.03 6.69 -20.72
N ARG A 47 10.81 7.52 -19.70
CA ARG A 47 11.87 8.26 -18.99
C ARG A 47 12.79 7.36 -18.16
N TRP A 48 12.34 6.17 -17.81
CA TRP A 48 13.14 5.15 -17.10
C TRP A 48 13.90 4.21 -18.04
N GLY A 49 13.85 4.43 -19.35
CA GLY A 49 14.52 3.60 -20.35
C GLY A 49 13.81 2.28 -20.63
N GLN A 50 14.58 1.28 -21.06
CA GLN A 50 14.05 -0.01 -21.52
C GLN A 50 13.68 -0.92 -20.35
N ALA A 51 12.52 -1.55 -20.44
CA ALA A 51 12.12 -2.66 -19.56
C ALA A 51 11.50 -3.79 -20.38
N PRO A 52 12.26 -4.88 -20.66
CA PRO A 52 11.82 -5.93 -21.57
C PRO A 52 10.73 -6.84 -20.99
N GLY A 53 10.45 -6.76 -19.68
CA GLY A 53 9.44 -7.56 -18.99
C GLY A 53 8.65 -6.75 -17.96
N THR A 54 7.60 -7.35 -17.42
CA THR A 54 6.71 -6.71 -16.43
C THR A 54 7.41 -6.48 -15.10
N GLN A 55 8.22 -7.44 -14.64
CA GLN A 55 8.97 -7.31 -13.39
C GLN A 55 10.03 -6.20 -13.50
N GLU A 56 10.77 -6.18 -14.60
CA GLU A 56 11.74 -5.13 -14.89
C GLU A 56 11.05 -3.77 -14.97
N LEU A 57 9.86 -3.68 -15.59
CA LEU A 57 9.09 -2.45 -15.70
C LEU A 57 8.75 -1.88 -14.32
N VAL A 58 8.30 -2.73 -13.39
CA VAL A 58 8.05 -2.29 -12.00
C VAL A 58 9.33 -1.75 -11.36
N ILE A 59 10.44 -2.49 -11.47
CA ILE A 59 11.71 -2.11 -10.85
C ILE A 59 12.22 -0.77 -11.37
N VAL A 60 12.34 -0.60 -12.69
CA VAL A 60 12.95 0.60 -13.27
C VAL A 60 12.05 1.82 -13.15
N ALA A 61 10.73 1.65 -13.31
CA ALA A 61 9.80 2.75 -13.16
C ALA A 61 9.73 3.21 -11.71
N GLN A 62 9.73 2.28 -10.74
CA GLN A 62 9.72 2.65 -9.33
C GLN A 62 11.03 3.30 -8.89
N ALA A 63 12.17 2.83 -9.39
CA ALA A 63 13.46 3.50 -9.16
C ALA A 63 13.46 4.94 -9.71
N TYR A 64 12.94 5.15 -10.93
CA TYR A 64 12.81 6.48 -11.51
C TYR A 64 11.87 7.38 -10.70
N LEU A 65 10.68 6.89 -10.33
CA LEU A 65 9.73 7.66 -9.52
C LEU A 65 10.33 8.06 -8.17
N SER A 66 11.05 7.15 -7.51
CA SER A 66 11.76 7.43 -6.25
C SER A 66 12.81 8.54 -6.41
N GLN A 67 13.56 8.55 -7.52
CA GLN A 67 14.49 9.65 -7.83
C GLN A 67 13.79 11.00 -8.06
N GLN A 68 12.51 10.98 -8.45
CA GLN A 68 11.67 12.18 -8.58
C GLN A 68 10.97 12.55 -7.26
N GLY A 69 11.23 11.83 -6.16
CA GLY A 69 10.54 12.03 -4.88
C GLY A 69 9.08 11.55 -4.88
N LEU A 70 8.71 10.68 -5.81
CA LEU A 70 7.36 10.13 -5.96
C LEU A 70 7.32 8.67 -5.51
N THR A 71 6.24 8.26 -4.87
CA THR A 71 6.05 6.87 -4.43
C THR A 71 4.86 6.23 -5.12
N LEU A 72 5.10 5.11 -5.81
CA LEU A 72 4.06 4.25 -6.35
C LEU A 72 3.79 3.10 -5.36
N HIS A 73 2.62 3.11 -4.73
CA HIS A 73 2.17 2.08 -3.81
C HIS A 73 1.53 0.92 -4.57
N GLN A 74 1.76 -0.31 -4.08
CA GLN A 74 1.22 -1.55 -4.66
C GLN A 74 1.48 -1.68 -6.17
N PRO A 75 2.73 -1.47 -6.64
CA PRO A 75 3.04 -1.45 -8.06
C PRO A 75 2.87 -2.84 -8.68
N GLN A 76 2.23 -2.89 -9.84
CA GLN A 76 2.02 -4.11 -10.61
C GLN A 76 2.15 -3.79 -12.09
N ALA A 77 2.67 -4.73 -12.87
CA ALA A 77 2.70 -4.61 -14.32
C ALA A 77 2.05 -5.83 -14.97
N SER A 78 1.28 -5.58 -16.02
CA SER A 78 0.67 -6.62 -16.86
C SER A 78 1.09 -6.44 -18.31
N GLY A 79 1.05 -7.53 -19.07
CA GLY A 79 1.21 -7.54 -20.52
C GLY A 79 -0.12 -7.83 -21.20
N GLN A 80 -0.37 -7.16 -22.31
CA GLN A 80 -1.46 -7.41 -23.24
C GLN A 80 -0.89 -7.69 -24.63
N SER A 81 -1.50 -8.61 -25.36
CA SER A 81 -1.15 -8.85 -26.75
C SER A 81 -1.46 -7.61 -27.59
N MET A 82 -0.48 -7.19 -28.39
CA MET A 82 -0.62 -6.12 -29.37
C MET A 82 -1.02 -6.72 -30.71
N ASP A 83 -2.15 -6.29 -31.28
CA ASP A 83 -2.60 -6.74 -32.60
C ASP A 83 -1.80 -6.12 -33.76
N VAL A 84 -1.04 -5.05 -33.48
CA VAL A 84 -0.26 -4.30 -34.47
C VAL A 84 1.20 -4.18 -34.00
N VAL A 85 2.12 -4.56 -34.88
CA VAL A 85 3.57 -4.35 -34.67
C VAL A 85 3.93 -2.94 -35.12
N CYS A 86 4.40 -2.12 -34.17
CA CYS A 86 4.94 -0.80 -34.44
C CYS A 86 6.32 -0.63 -33.78
N SER A 87 7.26 -0.01 -34.49
CA SER A 87 8.65 0.21 -34.05
C SER A 87 8.98 1.67 -33.70
N ALA A 88 8.02 2.60 -33.76
CA ALA A 88 8.26 3.98 -33.36
C ALA A 88 8.40 4.10 -31.83
N CYS A 89 9.21 5.04 -31.34
CA CYS A 89 9.48 5.15 -29.90
C CYS A 89 8.25 5.39 -29.03
N THR A 90 7.24 6.06 -29.56
CA THR A 90 5.99 6.37 -28.87
C THR A 90 4.96 5.24 -28.98
N CYS A 91 5.25 4.18 -29.75
CA CYS A 91 4.34 3.06 -29.86
C CYS A 91 4.30 2.29 -28.55
N PRO A 92 3.12 1.81 -28.14
CA PRO A 92 2.99 1.01 -26.94
C PRO A 92 3.65 -0.37 -27.13
N THR A 93 4.19 -0.92 -26.04
CA THR A 93 4.75 -2.28 -26.03
C THR A 93 3.70 -3.34 -25.69
N GLY A 94 2.49 -2.91 -25.31
CA GLY A 94 1.46 -3.78 -24.72
C GLY A 94 1.62 -4.00 -23.22
N ARG A 95 2.66 -3.45 -22.57
CA ARG A 95 2.80 -3.51 -21.11
C ARG A 95 2.20 -2.29 -20.43
N VAL A 96 1.54 -2.51 -19.30
CA VAL A 96 0.90 -1.47 -18.49
C VAL A 96 1.40 -1.59 -17.06
N LEU A 97 1.97 -0.51 -16.53
CA LEU A 97 2.29 -0.34 -15.11
C LEU A 97 1.07 0.28 -14.40
N GLN A 98 0.74 -0.23 -13.22
CA GLN A 98 -0.36 0.25 -12.40
C GLN A 98 0.07 0.34 -10.94
N GLY A 99 -0.61 1.17 -10.17
CA GLY A 99 -0.38 1.31 -8.74
C GLY A 99 -1.22 2.43 -8.18
N LYS A 100 -0.86 2.90 -6.99
CA LYS A 100 -1.55 3.99 -6.32
C LYS A 100 -0.58 5.05 -5.85
N VAL A 101 -1.01 6.30 -5.84
CA VAL A 101 -0.20 7.45 -5.43
C VAL A 101 -0.95 8.29 -4.40
N SER A 102 -0.22 9.08 -3.62
CA SER A 102 -0.83 10.06 -2.75
C SER A 102 -1.56 11.13 -3.57
N PRO A 103 -2.61 11.79 -3.03
CA PRO A 103 -3.27 12.89 -3.74
C PRO A 103 -2.34 14.07 -4.02
N ALA A 104 -1.34 14.28 -3.15
CA ALA A 104 -0.33 15.34 -3.32
C ALA A 104 0.57 15.09 -4.54
N ASP A 105 0.92 13.84 -4.81
CA ASP A 105 1.81 13.45 -5.91
C ASP A 105 1.09 13.32 -7.25
N LEU A 106 -0.25 13.31 -7.24
CA LEU A 106 -1.06 12.98 -8.39
C LEU A 106 -0.80 13.90 -9.59
N SER A 107 -0.71 15.21 -9.37
CA SER A 107 -0.44 16.16 -10.45
C SER A 107 0.93 15.91 -11.11
N SER A 108 1.95 15.67 -10.31
CA SER A 108 3.30 15.33 -10.76
C SER A 108 3.31 14.03 -11.57
N VAL A 109 2.63 12.98 -11.08
CA VAL A 109 2.56 11.67 -11.72
C VAL A 109 1.82 11.74 -13.07
N LEU A 110 0.73 12.52 -13.15
CA LEU A 110 0.03 12.75 -14.41
C LEU A 110 0.92 13.49 -15.44
N ALA A 111 1.75 14.44 -15.01
CA ALA A 111 2.71 15.12 -15.88
C ALA A 111 3.84 14.20 -16.40
N LEU A 112 4.01 13.01 -15.82
CA LEU A 112 4.91 11.97 -16.32
C LEU A 112 4.25 11.10 -17.42
N GLY A 113 2.95 11.25 -17.68
CA GLY A 113 2.21 10.47 -18.66
C GLY A 113 1.36 9.33 -18.07
N PHE A 114 1.24 9.24 -16.75
CA PHE A 114 0.25 8.36 -16.13
C PHE A 114 -1.17 8.90 -16.36
N THR A 115 -2.15 8.01 -16.32
CA THR A 115 -3.57 8.36 -16.32
C THR A 115 -4.24 7.83 -15.05
N ARG A 116 -5.27 8.52 -14.56
CA ARG A 116 -6.12 7.97 -13.49
C ARG A 116 -6.82 6.68 -13.97
N GLN A 117 -7.04 5.76 -13.05
CA GLN A 117 -7.87 4.57 -13.27
C GLN A 117 -9.34 4.84 -12.98
#